data_AF-A0A7W0ZS04-F1
#
_entry.id   AF-A0A7W0ZS04-F1
#
_cell.length_a   1.000
_cell.length_b   1.000
_cell.length_c   1.000
_cell.angle_alpha   90.00
_cell.angle_beta   90.00
_cell.angle_gamma   90.00
#
_symmetry.space_group_name_H-M   'P 1'
#
loop_
_entity.id
_entity.type
_entity.pdbx_description
1 polymer ?
#
loop_
_entity_poly.entity_id
_entity_poly.type
_entity_poly.pdbx_seq_one_letter_code
_entity_poly.pdbx_strand_id
1 'polypeptide(L)'
;MRRLFSVVISVVLAPGFVLGAGGCTSRAGKSVALYEAGDFAGAARAADEGLARHPGDDDLWRMRLRAALAQGDGASIARSYAAYHQQRGGDDKELLRDLSVATLGQALASPSAKLKISAIQAVQAAELEVLAEQVTDRM
;
A
#
# COMPACT_ATOMS: atom_id res chain seq x y z
N MET A 1 38.39 -11.76 23.06
CA MET A 1 37.93 -11.85 24.46
C MET A 1 38.10 -10.49 25.14
N ARG A 2 37.08 -10.05 25.91
CA ARG A 2 37.01 -8.87 26.82
C ARG A 2 36.86 -7.50 26.12
N ARG A 3 35.94 -6.58 26.45
CA ARG A 3 34.85 -6.36 27.43
C ARG A 3 34.00 -5.20 26.83
N LEU A 4 32.68 -5.32 26.63
CA LEU A 4 31.56 -4.93 27.50
C LEU A 4 31.46 -3.42 27.88
N PHE A 5 30.40 -2.78 27.33
CA PHE A 5 29.42 -1.85 27.93
C PHE A 5 29.72 -0.38 28.32
N SER A 6 28.88 0.50 27.74
CA SER A 6 28.13 1.64 28.31
C SER A 6 28.83 2.92 28.77
N VAL A 7 28.53 4.03 28.08
CA VAL A 7 28.26 5.39 28.61
C VAL A 7 27.34 6.10 27.58
N VAL A 8 26.02 6.15 27.78
CA VAL A 8 25.23 7.23 28.41
C VAL A 8 25.35 8.61 27.74
N ILE A 9 24.27 8.95 26.99
CA ILE A 9 23.53 10.22 26.91
C ILE A 9 24.32 11.53 26.62
N SER A 10 23.97 12.15 25.48
CA SER A 10 23.86 13.62 25.40
C SER A 10 22.79 14.00 24.38
N VAL A 11 21.62 14.34 24.92
CA VAL A 11 20.58 15.13 24.24
C VAL A 11 21.12 16.54 24.06
N VAL A 12 21.16 17.05 22.82
CA VAL A 12 21.18 18.49 22.57
C VAL A 12 20.14 18.84 21.52
N LEU A 13 19.22 19.65 22.02
CA LEU A 13 18.10 20.33 21.41
C LEU A 13 18.58 21.38 20.39
N ALA A 14 17.96 21.46 19.22
CA ALA A 14 17.91 22.69 18.42
C ALA A 14 16.56 22.76 17.69
N PRO A 15 15.68 23.72 18.05
CA PRO A 15 14.40 23.97 17.39
C PRO A 15 14.53 25.11 16.38
N GLY A 16 13.76 25.07 15.28
CA GLY A 16 13.52 26.29 14.50
C GLY A 16 13.10 26.11 13.03
N PHE A 17 11.81 26.36 12.79
CA PHE A 17 11.25 27.04 11.61
C PHE A 17 11.14 26.27 10.28
N VAL A 18 10.01 25.62 9.97
CA VAL A 18 8.70 26.13 9.45
C VAL A 18 8.76 26.55 7.97
N LEU A 19 7.98 25.83 7.15
CA LEU A 19 7.13 26.24 6.01
C LEU A 19 6.70 24.95 5.26
N GLY A 20 5.45 24.63 4.97
CA GLY A 20 4.20 25.36 5.12
C GLY A 20 3.01 24.39 5.05
N ALA A 21 1.90 24.82 5.64
CA ALA A 21 0.61 24.17 5.59
C ALA A 21 0.04 24.18 4.17
N GLY A 22 -0.47 23.02 3.74
CA GLY A 22 -1.16 22.87 2.46
C GLY A 22 -1.59 21.44 2.19
N GLY A 23 -2.10 20.73 3.20
CA GLY A 23 -2.73 19.44 2.99
C GLY A 23 -4.03 19.42 3.75
N CYS A 24 -5.15 19.28 3.05
CA CYS A 24 -6.39 18.80 3.65
C CYS A 24 -6.01 17.69 4.63
N THR A 25 -6.27 17.87 5.93
CA THR A 25 -5.90 16.87 6.93
C THR A 25 -6.81 15.68 6.73
N SER A 26 -6.48 14.83 5.76
CA SER A 26 -7.10 13.53 5.64
C SER A 26 -6.78 12.79 6.93
N ARG A 27 -7.76 12.04 7.45
CA ARG A 27 -7.58 11.26 8.67
C ARG A 27 -6.49 10.19 8.50
N ALA A 28 -6.10 9.93 7.24
CA ALA A 28 -4.99 9.08 6.84
C ALA A 28 -3.60 9.73 6.91
N GLY A 29 -3.44 11.01 7.28
CA GLY A 29 -2.16 11.73 7.20
C GLY A 29 -0.98 11.01 7.87
N LYS A 30 -1.18 10.40 9.05
CA LYS A 30 -0.14 9.58 9.72
C LYS A 30 0.25 8.36 8.87
N SER A 31 -0.73 7.68 8.28
CA SER A 31 -0.49 6.52 7.41
C SER A 31 0.24 6.92 6.13
N VAL A 32 -0.08 8.07 5.55
CA VAL A 32 0.60 8.62 4.36
C VAL A 32 2.07 8.88 4.67
N ALA A 33 2.36 9.61 5.76
CA ALA A 33 3.74 9.93 6.13
C ALA A 33 4.60 8.68 6.37
N LEU A 34 4.04 7.65 7.02
CA LEU A 34 4.75 6.38 7.23
C LEU A 34 4.98 5.63 5.91
N TYR A 35 4.01 5.65 5.00
CA TYR A 35 4.14 5.05 3.68
C TYR A 35 5.24 5.72 2.86
N GLU A 36 5.27 7.05 2.84
CA GLU A 36 6.29 7.83 2.13
C GLU A 36 7.69 7.63 2.72
N ALA A 37 7.79 7.37 4.03
CA ALA A 37 9.04 7.00 4.69
C ALA A 37 9.48 5.55 4.40
N GLY A 38 8.69 4.76 3.66
CA GLY A 38 8.96 3.35 3.38
C GLY A 38 8.58 2.39 4.51
N ASP A 39 8.02 2.89 5.62
CA ASP A 39 7.48 2.05 6.69
C ASP A 39 6.06 1.61 6.35
N PHE A 40 5.96 0.67 5.42
CA PHE A 40 4.67 0.14 4.97
C PHE A 40 3.92 -0.60 6.08
N ALA A 41 4.63 -1.22 7.03
CA ALA A 41 4.02 -1.88 8.19
C ALA A 41 3.43 -0.88 9.18
N GLY A 42 4.16 0.18 9.48
CA GLY A 42 3.66 1.30 10.27
C GLY A 42 2.48 2.00 9.59
N ALA A 43 2.54 2.20 8.27
CA ALA A 43 1.46 2.77 7.50
C ALA A 43 0.16 1.95 7.63
N ALA A 44 0.23 0.64 7.38
CA ALA A 44 -0.92 -0.26 7.52
C ALA A 44 -1.51 -0.20 8.94
N ARG A 45 -0.68 -0.24 9.98
CA ARG A 45 -1.12 -0.14 11.38
C ARG A 45 -1.79 1.21 11.68
N ALA A 46 -1.22 2.32 11.19
CA ALA A 46 -1.81 3.64 11.36
C ALA A 46 -3.16 3.77 10.65
N ALA A 47 -3.32 3.14 9.48
CA ALA A 47 -4.60 3.06 8.78
C ALA A 47 -5.63 2.24 9.59
N ASP A 48 -5.24 1.07 10.11
CA ASP A 48 -6.10 0.23 10.96
C ASP A 48 -6.57 0.98 12.22
N GLU A 49 -5.66 1.71 12.89
CA GLU A 49 -5.99 2.58 14.04
C GLU A 49 -7.01 3.66 13.67
N GLY A 50 -6.89 4.25 12.47
CA GLY A 50 -7.82 5.25 11.97
C GLY A 50 -9.18 4.65 11.65
N LEU A 51 -9.22 3.49 10.98
CA LEU A 51 -10.44 2.78 10.61
C LEU A 51 -11.22 2.30 11.85
N ALA A 52 -10.52 1.93 12.93
CA ALA A 52 -11.20 1.59 14.19
C ALA A 52 -12.06 2.75 14.74
N ARG A 53 -11.71 4.00 14.43
CA ARG A 53 -12.44 5.22 14.87
C ARG A 53 -13.35 5.78 13.79
N HIS A 54 -12.95 5.62 12.53
CA HIS A 54 -13.62 6.15 11.36
C HIS A 54 -13.74 5.05 10.31
N PRO A 55 -14.61 4.06 10.54
CA PRO A 55 -14.59 2.85 9.75
C PRO A 55 -14.98 3.11 8.29
N GLY A 56 -15.77 4.16 8.01
CA GLY A 56 -16.16 4.54 6.65
C GLY A 56 -15.22 5.53 5.95
N ASP A 57 -13.99 5.72 6.43
CA ASP A 57 -13.06 6.71 5.85
C ASP A 57 -12.27 6.10 4.67
N ASP A 58 -12.53 6.66 3.50
CA ASP A 58 -12.04 6.17 2.21
C ASP A 58 -10.52 6.27 2.06
N ASP A 59 -9.95 7.35 2.55
CA ASP A 59 -8.51 7.58 2.45
C ASP A 59 -7.76 6.60 3.35
N LEU A 60 -8.32 6.29 4.52
CA LEU A 60 -7.77 5.27 5.42
C LEU A 60 -7.83 3.87 4.78
N TRP A 61 -8.94 3.50 4.15
CA TRP A 61 -9.05 2.24 3.40
C TRP A 61 -8.07 2.15 2.24
N ARG A 62 -7.94 3.23 1.45
CA ARG A 62 -6.99 3.31 0.34
C ARG A 62 -5.55 3.15 0.84
N MET A 63 -5.19 3.81 1.93
CA MET A 63 -3.84 3.70 2.49
C MET A 63 -3.53 2.32 3.05
N ARG A 64 -4.48 1.67 3.72
CA ARG A 64 -4.34 0.29 4.18
C ARG A 64 -4.01 -0.66 3.02
N LEU A 65 -4.76 -0.55 1.92
CA LEU A 65 -4.57 -1.36 0.73
C LEU A 65 -3.24 -1.08 0.02
N ARG A 66 -2.87 0.20 -0.14
CA ARG A 66 -1.57 0.59 -0.72
C ARG A 66 -0.39 0.08 0.12
N ALA A 67 -0.48 0.18 1.44
CA ALA A 67 0.55 -0.31 2.33
C ALA A 67 0.72 -1.84 2.24
N ALA A 68 -0.38 -2.60 2.22
CA ALA A 68 -0.34 -4.05 2.03
C ALA A 68 0.24 -4.45 0.66
N LEU A 69 -0.09 -3.71 -0.39
CA LEU A 69 0.46 -3.87 -1.72
C LEU A 69 1.98 -3.64 -1.75
N ALA A 70 2.46 -2.56 -1.13
CA ALA A 70 3.89 -2.25 -1.07
C ALA A 70 4.70 -3.31 -0.30
N GLN A 71 4.08 -4.01 0.65
CA GLN A 71 4.69 -5.16 1.34
C GLN A 71 4.76 -6.43 0.47
N GLY A 72 4.02 -6.47 -0.65
CA GLY A 72 3.87 -7.67 -1.47
C GLY A 72 3.04 -8.77 -0.80
N ASP A 73 2.29 -8.44 0.25
CA ASP A 73 1.44 -9.40 0.95
C ASP A 73 0.09 -9.56 0.25
N GLY A 74 0.08 -10.34 -0.83
CA GLY A 74 -1.12 -10.60 -1.63
C GLY A 74 -2.29 -11.16 -0.82
N ALA A 75 -2.02 -11.94 0.23
CA ALA A 75 -3.06 -12.49 1.10
C ALA A 75 -3.71 -11.40 1.97
N SER A 76 -2.91 -10.45 2.48
CA SER A 76 -3.44 -9.31 3.21
C SER A 76 -4.15 -8.30 2.31
N ILE A 77 -3.75 -8.13 1.05
CA ILE A 77 -4.50 -7.34 0.05
C ILE A 77 -5.90 -7.95 -0.15
N ALA A 78 -5.99 -9.25 -0.44
CA ALA A 78 -7.27 -9.93 -0.67
C ALA A 78 -8.20 -9.83 0.55
N ARG A 79 -7.67 -10.07 1.76
CA ARG A 79 -8.45 -9.92 2.99
C ARG A 79 -8.90 -8.48 3.25
N SER A 80 -8.04 -7.50 2.98
CA SER A 80 -8.36 -6.09 3.18
C SER A 80 -9.41 -5.61 2.18
N TYR A 81 -9.34 -6.04 0.93
CA TYR A 81 -10.36 -5.72 -0.07
C TYR A 81 -11.71 -6.37 0.27
N ALA A 82 -11.71 -7.64 0.69
CA ALA A 82 -12.95 -8.30 1.13
C ALA A 82 -13.60 -7.58 2.32
N ALA A 83 -12.81 -7.09 3.28
CA ALA A 83 -13.31 -6.31 4.41
C ALA A 83 -13.86 -4.94 3.95
N TYR A 84 -13.17 -4.26 3.04
CA TYR A 84 -13.63 -3.01 2.44
C TYR A 84 -14.98 -3.20 1.72
N HIS A 85 -15.10 -4.23 0.89
CA HIS A 85 -16.32 -4.56 0.16
C HIS A 85 -17.51 -4.84 1.09
N GLN A 86 -17.30 -5.65 2.15
CA GLN A 86 -18.35 -5.93 3.14
C GLN A 86 -18.85 -4.68 3.84
N GLN A 87 -17.97 -3.71 4.08
CA GLN A 87 -18.34 -2.49 4.75
C GLN A 87 -19.09 -1.49 3.84
N ARG A 88 -18.71 -1.40 2.56
CA ARG A 88 -19.27 -0.46 1.59
C ARG A 88 -20.53 -0.97 0.89
N GLY A 89 -20.72 -2.29 0.81
CA GLY A 89 -21.86 -2.90 0.13
C GLY A 89 -21.80 -2.81 -1.40
N GLY A 90 -20.60 -2.69 -1.99
CA GLY A 90 -20.42 -2.69 -3.44
C GLY A 90 -18.96 -2.63 -3.86
N ASP A 91 -18.71 -3.01 -5.12
CA ASP A 91 -17.39 -3.01 -5.72
C ASP A 91 -16.95 -1.61 -6.14
N ASP A 92 -15.80 -1.18 -5.63
CA ASP A 92 -15.09 -0.02 -6.12
C ASP A 92 -14.23 -0.43 -7.31
N LYS A 93 -14.79 -0.26 -8.51
CA LYS A 93 -14.18 -0.72 -9.77
C LYS A 93 -12.84 -0.06 -10.06
N GLU A 94 -12.66 1.19 -9.64
CA GLU A 94 -11.40 1.92 -9.82
C GLU A 94 -10.33 1.33 -8.90
N LEU A 95 -10.65 1.17 -7.61
CA LEU A 95 -9.74 0.54 -6.65
C LEU A 95 -9.40 -0.90 -7.03
N LEU A 96 -10.37 -1.70 -7.50
CA LEU A 96 -10.13 -3.05 -8.01
C LEU A 96 -9.15 -3.05 -9.18
N ARG A 97 -9.32 -2.13 -10.11
CA ARG A 97 -8.44 -2.00 -11.27
C ARG A 97 -7.02 -1.67 -10.83
N ASP A 98 -6.85 -0.69 -9.95
CA ASP A 98 -5.54 -0.28 -9.46
C ASP A 98 -4.82 -1.43 -8.73
N LEU A 99 -5.54 -2.13 -7.85
CA LEU A 99 -5.00 -3.30 -7.15
C LEU A 99 -4.61 -4.43 -8.11
N SER A 100 -5.44 -4.69 -9.12
CA SER A 100 -5.19 -5.73 -10.12
C SER A 100 -3.95 -5.40 -10.95
N VAL A 101 -3.84 -4.16 -11.45
CA VAL A 101 -2.68 -3.70 -12.23
C VAL A 101 -1.40 -3.79 -11.40
N ALA A 102 -1.41 -3.29 -10.17
CA ALA A 102 -0.20 -3.30 -9.35
C ALA A 102 0.23 -4.71 -8.93
N THR A 103 -0.72 -5.57 -8.54
CA THR A 103 -0.43 -6.96 -8.16
C THR A 103 0.10 -7.75 -9.36
N LEU A 104 -0.47 -7.55 -10.55
CA LEU A 104 0.02 -8.15 -11.79
C LEU A 104 1.45 -7.67 -12.11
N GLY A 105 1.70 -6.36 -11.99
CA GLY A 105 3.03 -5.77 -12.18
C GLY A 105 4.07 -6.38 -11.24
N GLN A 106 3.75 -6.55 -9.95
CA GLN A 106 4.65 -7.21 -8.99
C GLN A 106 4.92 -8.68 -9.35
N ALA A 107 3.89 -9.42 -9.77
CA ALA A 107 4.04 -10.80 -10.19
C ALA A 107 4.93 -10.94 -11.44
N LEU A 108 4.76 -10.04 -12.42
CA LEU A 108 5.58 -9.99 -13.64
C LEU A 108 7.02 -9.53 -13.38
N ALA A 109 7.25 -8.66 -12.41
CA ALA A 109 8.59 -8.22 -12.00
C ALA A 109 9.33 -9.27 -11.15
N SER A 110 8.62 -10.28 -10.62
CA SER A 110 9.21 -11.30 -9.76
C SER A 110 10.34 -12.09 -10.45
N PRO A 111 11.43 -12.45 -9.74
CA PRO A 111 12.43 -13.37 -10.27
C PRO A 111 11.91 -14.80 -10.45
N SER A 112 10.75 -15.14 -9.87
CA SER A 112 10.13 -16.46 -9.98
C SER A 112 9.45 -16.67 -11.33
N ALA A 113 10.01 -17.58 -12.14
CA ALA A 113 9.40 -18.00 -13.41
C ALA A 113 7.98 -18.55 -13.22
N LYS A 114 7.73 -19.27 -12.12
CA LYS A 114 6.40 -19.79 -11.79
C LYS A 114 5.39 -18.66 -11.60
N LEU A 115 5.74 -17.62 -10.84
CA LEU A 115 4.84 -16.48 -10.62
C LEU A 115 4.57 -15.69 -11.90
N LYS A 116 5.60 -15.50 -12.74
CA LYS A 116 5.43 -14.89 -14.06
C LYS A 116 4.48 -15.67 -14.96
N ILE A 117 4.64 -17.00 -15.04
CA ILE A 117 3.76 -17.86 -15.86
C ILE A 117 2.31 -17.76 -15.35
N SER A 118 2.10 -17.84 -14.02
CA SER A 118 0.75 -17.71 -13.46
C SER A 118 0.13 -16.34 -13.73
N ALA A 119 0.92 -15.26 -13.70
CA ALA A 119 0.46 -13.92 -14.06
C ALA A 119 0.02 -13.83 -15.53
N ILE A 120 0.83 -14.37 -16.45
CA ILE A 120 0.51 -14.40 -17.90
C ILE A 120 -0.75 -15.23 -18.14
N GLN A 121 -0.87 -16.41 -17.51
CA GLN A 121 -2.05 -17.27 -17.63
C GLN A 121 -3.31 -16.60 -17.09
N ALA A 122 -3.22 -15.80 -16.02
CA ALA A 122 -4.35 -15.06 -15.50
C ALA A 122 -4.83 -13.97 -16.48
N VAL A 123 -3.91 -13.27 -17.14
CA VAL A 123 -4.24 -12.29 -18.21
C VAL A 123 -4.90 -12.98 -19.40
N GLN A 124 -4.36 -14.13 -19.82
CA GLN A 124 -4.89 -14.92 -20.93
C GLN A 124 -6.29 -15.48 -20.62
N ALA A 125 -6.51 -16.02 -19.41
CA ALA A 125 -7.80 -16.53 -18.98
C ALA A 125 -8.88 -15.45 -18.86
N ALA A 126 -8.47 -14.20 -18.64
CA ALA A 126 -9.35 -13.04 -18.66
C ALA A 126 -9.57 -12.47 -20.08
N GLU A 127 -9.01 -13.11 -21.12
CA GLU A 127 -9.09 -12.71 -22.53
C GLU A 127 -8.61 -11.27 -22.79
N LEU A 128 -7.69 -10.78 -21.95
CA LEU A 128 -7.22 -9.39 -22.00
C LEU A 128 -6.15 -9.14 -23.07
N GLU A 129 -5.76 -10.17 -23.83
CA GLU A 129 -4.79 -10.06 -24.94
C GLU A 129 -5.21 -8.99 -25.97
N VAL A 130 -6.51 -8.86 -26.22
CA VAL A 130 -7.07 -7.84 -27.15
C VAL A 130 -6.87 -6.40 -26.68
N LEU A 131 -6.52 -6.18 -25.42
CA LEU A 131 -6.28 -4.85 -24.84
C LEU A 131 -4.79 -4.47 -24.80
N ALA A 132 -3.89 -5.38 -25.18
CA ALA A 132 -2.44 -5.17 -25.07
C ALA A 132 -1.93 -3.97 -25.90
N GLU A 133 -2.45 -3.76 -27.11
CA GLU A 133 -2.12 -2.58 -27.93
C GLU A 133 -2.59 -1.27 -27.26
N GLN A 134 -3.83 -1.24 -26.76
CA GLN A 134 -4.39 -0.05 -26.11
C GLN A 134 -3.67 0.34 -24.82
N VAL A 135 -3.06 -0.63 -24.12
CA VAL A 135 -2.22 -0.37 -22.95
C VAL A 135 -0.87 0.18 -23.39
N THR A 136 -0.27 -0.36 -24.45
CA THR A 136 1.02 0.10 -25.01
C THR A 136 0.94 1.56 -25.47
N ASP A 137 -0.17 1.95 -26.11
CA ASP A 137 -0.38 3.33 -26.59
C ASP A 137 -0.61 4.37 -25.49
N ARG A 138 -0.85 3.93 -24.24
CA ARG A 138 -1.10 4.81 -23.08
C ARG A 138 0.08 4.92 -22.11
N MET A 139 1.17 4.19 -22.36
CA MET A 139 2.43 4.28 -21.62
C MET A 139 3.39 5.23 -22.33
#